data_AF-A0A8J7C5C0-F1
#
_entry.id   AF-A0A8J7C5C0-F1
#
_cell.length_a   1.000
_cell.length_b   1.000
_cell.length_c   1.000
_cell.angle_alpha   90.00
_cell.angle_beta   90.00
_cell.angle_gamma   90.00
#
_symmetry.space_group_name_H-M   'P 1'
#
loop_
_entity.id
_entity.type
_entity.pdbx_description
1 polymer ?
#
loop_
_entity_poly.entity_id
_entity_poly.type
_entity_poly.pdbx_seq_one_letter_code
_entity_poly.pdbx_strand_id
1 'polypeptide(L)' 'MSKPNFATITRSEFRQYILEHREDDEAVSIYVERFRDPNAKVYPPNKGLNDPDLATALRERLEQRRNQA' A
#
# COMPACT_ATOMS: atom_id res chain seq x y z
N MET A 1 -13.78 14.84 13.41
CA MET A 1 -13.60 15.64 12.17
C MET A 1 -14.48 15.05 11.09
N SER A 2 -14.94 15.86 10.13
CA SER A 2 -15.68 15.34 8.96
C SER A 2 -14.73 14.59 8.02
N LYS A 3 -15.17 13.47 7.45
CA LYS A 3 -14.38 12.75 6.45
C LYS A 3 -14.17 13.65 5.20
N PRO A 4 -12.96 13.71 4.63
CA PRO A 4 -12.72 14.43 3.39
C PRO A 4 -13.34 13.71 2.20
N ASN A 5 -13.52 14.42 1.08
CA ASN A 5 -13.95 13.79 -0.16
C ASN A 5 -12.79 13.03 -0.81
N PHE A 6 -12.74 11.71 -0.59
CA PHE A 6 -11.69 10.83 -1.09
C PHE A 6 -11.57 10.78 -2.63
N ALA A 7 -12.58 11.23 -3.37
CA ALA A 7 -12.52 11.29 -4.83
C ALA A 7 -11.66 12.46 -5.34
N THR A 8 -11.58 13.56 -4.58
CA THR A 8 -10.97 14.82 -5.05
C THR A 8 -9.60 15.09 -4.45
N ILE A 9 -9.25 14.48 -3.32
CA ILE A 9 -7.94 14.70 -2.67
C ILE A 9 -6.80 14.03 -3.44
N THR A 10 -5.59 14.60 -3.29
CA THR A 10 -4.37 14.04 -3.86
C THR A 10 -3.93 12.78 -3.12
N ARG A 11 -3.08 11.96 -3.76
CA ARG A 11 -2.53 10.75 -3.14
C ARG A 11 -1.75 11.04 -1.85
N SER A 12 -1.04 12.17 -1.79
CA SER A 12 -0.23 12.56 -0.62
C SER A 12 -1.12 12.95 0.56
N GLU A 13 -2.15 13.75 0.33
CA GLU A 13 -3.14 14.13 1.36
C GLU A 13 -3.92 12.92 1.86
N PHE A 14 -4.35 12.04 0.95
CA PHE A 14 -5.04 10.80 1.32
C PHE A 14 -4.13 9.89 2.17
N ARG A 15 -2.85 9.77 1.78
CA ARG A 15 -1.88 9.00 2.58
C ARG A 15 -1.73 9.59 3.99
N GLN A 16 -1.64 10.92 4.11
CA GLN A 16 -1.56 11.56 5.42
C GLN A 16 -2.81 11.27 6.25
N TYR A 17 -3.99 11.41 5.67
CA TYR A 17 -5.26 11.11 6.33
C TYR A 17 -5.28 9.69 6.92
N ILE A 18 -4.90 8.67 6.14
CA ILE A 18 -4.87 7.27 6.60
C ILE A 18 -3.87 7.06 7.73
N LEU A 19 -2.72 7.74 7.70
CA LEU A 19 -1.72 7.63 8.75
C LEU A 19 -2.21 8.20 10.09
N GLU A 20 -3.06 9.23 10.04
CA GLU A 20 -3.72 9.87 11.17
C GLU A 20 -5.00 9.13 11.62
N HIS A 21 -5.64 8.36 10.74
CA HIS A 21 -6.91 7.66 10.96
C HIS A 21 -6.78 6.18 10.58
N ARG A 22 -5.94 5.44 11.33
CA ARG A 22 -5.56 4.07 10.98
C ARG A 22 -6.72 3.08 11.11
N GLU A 23 -7.70 3.39 11.94
CA GLU A 23 -8.94 2.62 12.14
C GLU A 23 -10.05 2.89 11.12
N ASP A 24 -9.88 3.84 10.18
CA ASP A 24 -10.86 4.07 9.12
C ASP A 24 -10.67 3.06 7.97
N ASP A 25 -11.20 1.85 8.17
CA ASP A 25 -11.12 0.75 7.21
C ASP A 25 -11.67 1.12 5.82
N GLU A 26 -12.71 1.97 5.78
CA GLU A 26 -13.29 2.49 4.53
C GLU A 26 -12.26 3.34 3.77
N ALA A 27 -11.60 4.27 4.47
CA ALA A 27 -10.56 5.11 3.88
C ALA A 27 -9.38 4.28 3.36
N VAL A 28 -8.97 3.24 4.10
CA VAL A 28 -7.92 2.30 3.68
C VAL A 28 -8.34 1.56 2.42
N SER A 29 -9.56 1.02 2.38
CA SER A 29 -10.07 0.27 1.22
C SER A 29 -10.09 1.13 -0.04
N ILE A 30 -10.64 2.34 0.06
CA ILE A 30 -10.73 3.28 -1.09
C ILE A 30 -9.32 3.64 -1.59
N TYR A 31 -8.37 3.87 -0.68
CA TYR A 31 -7.00 4.21 -1.07
C TYR A 31 -6.31 3.08 -1.82
N VAL A 32 -6.44 1.84 -1.33
CA VAL A 32 -5.88 0.66 -1.98
C VAL A 32 -6.50 0.48 -3.36
N GLU A 33 -7.82 0.57 -3.50
CA GLU A 33 -8.49 0.43 -4.80
C GLU A 33 -8.08 1.52 -5.80
N ARG A 34 -8.01 2.78 -5.35
CA ARG A 34 -7.74 3.93 -6.22
C ARG A 34 -6.29 4.00 -6.70
N PHE A 35 -5.34 3.63 -5.86
CA PHE A 35 -3.90 3.83 -6.13
C PHE A 35 -3.11 2.54 -6.30
N ARG A 36 -3.77 1.38 -6.28
CA ARG A 36 -3.12 0.11 -6.62
C ARG A 36 -2.70 0.12 -8.09
N ASP A 37 -1.49 -0.36 -8.32
CA ASP A 37 -1.04 -0.71 -9.67
C ASP A 37 -1.82 -1.96 -10.13
N PRO A 38 -2.52 -1.91 -11.27
CA PRO A 38 -3.29 -3.06 -11.79
C PRO A 38 -2.42 -4.30 -12.03
N ASN A 39 -1.12 -4.13 -12.29
CA ASN A 39 -0.18 -5.22 -12.52
C ASN A 39 0.53 -5.69 -11.23
N ALA A 40 0.24 -5.08 -10.07
CA ALA A 40 0.85 -5.49 -8.82
C ALA A 40 0.42 -6.91 -8.44
N LYS A 41 1.42 -7.77 -8.19
CA LYS A 41 1.22 -9.10 -7.60
C LYS A 41 0.61 -8.92 -6.19
N VAL A 42 -0.53 -9.57 -5.96
CA VAL A 42 -1.21 -9.59 -4.65
C VAL A 42 -0.76 -10.82 -3.89
N TYR A 43 -0.23 -10.62 -2.69
CA TYR A 43 0.18 -11.70 -1.81
C TYR A 43 -0.93 -11.99 -0.80
N PRO A 44 -1.29 -13.27 -0.60
CA PRO A 44 -2.40 -13.61 0.27
C PRO A 44 -2.03 -13.41 1.75
N PRO A 45 -2.91 -12.80 2.56
CA PRO A 45 -2.59 -12.41 3.92
C PRO A 45 -2.32 -13.61 4.85
N ASN A 46 -2.90 -14.78 4.56
CA ASN A 46 -2.72 -15.99 5.37
C ASN A 46 -1.29 -16.56 5.35
N LYS A 47 -0.49 -16.26 4.31
CA LYS A 47 0.90 -16.71 4.23
C LYS A 47 1.87 -15.70 4.87
N GLY A 48 1.51 -14.42 4.92
CA GLY A 48 2.33 -13.36 5.50
C GLY A 48 3.75 -13.33 4.92
N LEU A 49 4.73 -12.95 5.74
CA LEU A 49 6.15 -12.92 5.36
C LEU A 49 6.77 -14.31 5.15
N ASN A 50 6.06 -15.38 5.49
CA ASN A 50 6.50 -16.75 5.24
C ASN A 50 6.22 -17.23 3.81
N ASP A 51 5.53 -16.40 2.99
CA ASP A 51 5.36 -16.71 1.57
C ASP A 51 6.72 -16.67 0.85
N PRO A 52 7.20 -17.81 0.30
CA PRO A 52 8.49 -17.85 -0.40
C PRO A 52 8.57 -16.88 -1.58
N ASP A 53 7.44 -16.64 -2.25
CA ASP A 53 7.37 -15.69 -3.37
C ASP A 53 7.54 -14.25 -2.88
N LEU A 54 6.90 -13.90 -1.76
CA LEU A 54 7.03 -12.58 -1.16
C LEU A 54 8.45 -12.33 -0.67
N ALA A 55 9.05 -13.33 0.00
CA ALA A 55 10.42 -13.25 0.48
C ALA A 55 11.41 -13.03 -0.68
N THR A 56 11.20 -13.71 -1.80
CA THR A 56 12.02 -13.56 -3.02
C THR A 56 11.86 -12.17 -3.61
N ALA A 57 10.63 -11.72 -3.85
CA ALA A 57 10.36 -10.39 -4.42
C ALA A 57 10.89 -9.25 -3.53
N LEU A 58 10.82 -9.40 -2.21
CA LEU A 58 11.36 -8.42 -1.27
C LEU A 58 12.89 -8.35 -1.34
N ARG A 59 13.57 -9.51 -1.41
CA ARG A 59 15.04 -9.56 -1.56
C ARG A 59 15.49 -8.88 -2.85
N GLU A 60 14.90 -9.23 -3.98
CA GLU A 60 15.22 -8.65 -5.28
C GLU A 60 15.07 -7.11 -5.26
N ARG A 61 13.98 -6.61 -4.67
CA ARG A 61 13.75 -5.17 -4.55
C ARG A 61 14.80 -4.47 -3.67
N LEU A 62 15.24 -5.10 -2.59
CA LEU A 62 16.29 -4.54 -1.73
C LEU A 62 17.65 -4.50 -2.44
N GLU A 63 17.97 -5.54 -3.22
CA GLU A 63 19.19 -5.57 -4.04
C GLU A 63 19.19 -4.50 -5.13
N GLN A 64 18.07 -4.34 -5.84
CA GLN A 64 17.90 -3.28 -6.83
C GLN A 64 18.11 -1.89 -6.22
N ARG A 65 17.52 -1.63 -5.04
CA ARG A 65 17.70 -0.35 -4.35
C ARG A 65 19.15 -0.11 -3.91
N ARG A 66 19.87 -1.15 -3.51
CA ARG A 66 21.28 -1.05 -3.13
C ARG A 66 22.17 -0.74 -4.34
N ASN A 67 21.88 -1.34 -5.49
CA ASN A 67 22.68 -1.15 -6.71
C ASN A 67 22.38 0.18 -7.43
N GLN A 68 21.33 0.90 -7.01
CA GLN A 68 20.95 2.22 -7.54
C GLN A 68 21.46 3.39 -6.67
N ALA A 69 22.15 3.11 -5.57
CA ALA A 69 22.76 4.09 -4.66
C ALA A 69 24.29 4.13 -4.86
#